data_AF-A0AA45TZF6-F1
#
_entry.id   AF-A0AA45TZF6-F1
#
_cell.length_a   1.000
_cell.length_b   1.000
_cell.length_c   1.000
_cell.angle_alpha   90.00
_cell.angle_beta   90.00
_cell.angle_gamma   90.00
#
_symmetry.space_group_name_H-M   'P 1'
#
loop_
_entity.id
_entity.type
_entity.pdbx_description
1 polymer ?
#
loop_
_entity_poly.entity_id
_entity_poly.type
_entity_poly.pdbx_seq_one_letter_code
_entity_poly.pdbx_strand_id
1 'polypeptide(L)'
;MPPAGYAYEDNPFKLENPSVLDIAPREPKSLEDTGLRMGLLADLGLKFLYYAGTGTGVAIAESMCLPWSGVVEHVVDFLAAEKLVDLRGGKGFGRASVEFALTEKGREYARDALTRSTYVGPAPVPIEQYNALISSQTEETPVVGQEDLTAALGHLTVSAELMDKLGPAVNSGRSLFLYGPPGNGKTSLAEAISHMFGGEVFVPHCLEIDNQIIKVFDRIIHTPVSLEAGRDASGRRQTFEMDKRWSLCRRPAVVVGGELTLETLDLIYSESTRFYEAPFQVKANGGMLLIDDFGRQKVHPTDLLNRWIVPLEKRVDFLTLHTGKKFEIPFDQLLVFSTNLDPKELVDEAFLRRIKYKIEVGNPDEESYREIFRRVCEAAGIPYVDQAITYLVEHYYKPRSMEMRSCHPRDLVSLIRDAARYRQIPPALSKDLLDQACEVFLVNL
;
A
#
# COMPACT_ATOMS: atom_id res chain seq x y z
N MET A 1 -16.90 -9.49 21.52
CA MET A 1 -16.39 -9.31 22.90
C MET A 1 -14.88 -9.33 22.78
N PRO A 2 -14.17 -8.29 23.27
CA PRO A 2 -12.72 -8.24 23.15
C PRO A 2 -12.08 -9.48 23.83
N PRO A 3 -10.97 -10.01 23.30
CA PRO A 3 -10.22 -11.06 23.98
C PRO A 3 -9.79 -10.58 25.37
N ALA A 4 -9.92 -11.45 26.37
CA ALA A 4 -9.74 -11.12 27.78
C ALA A 4 -8.37 -10.47 28.04
N GLY A 5 -8.37 -9.18 28.44
CA GLY A 5 -7.18 -8.50 28.94
C GLY A 5 -6.94 -7.07 28.45
N TYR A 6 -7.62 -6.62 27.38
CA TYR A 6 -7.46 -5.25 26.86
C TYR A 6 -8.82 -4.54 26.83
N ALA A 7 -9.00 -3.52 27.68
CA ALA A 7 -10.10 -2.58 27.52
C ALA A 7 -9.74 -1.63 26.37
N TYR A 8 -10.64 -1.37 25.42
CA TYR A 8 -10.39 -0.45 24.29
C TYR A 8 -10.00 0.98 24.73
N GLU A 9 -10.26 1.35 25.99
CA GLU A 9 -9.82 2.61 26.57
C GLU A 9 -8.29 2.72 26.70
N ASP A 10 -7.60 1.57 26.78
CA ASP A 10 -6.15 1.48 26.69
C ASP A 10 -5.78 1.11 25.25
N ASN A 11 -5.23 2.05 24.48
CA ASN A 11 -4.66 1.83 23.14
C ASN A 11 -3.13 1.68 23.24
N PRO A 12 -2.60 0.55 23.78
CA PRO A 12 -1.18 0.42 24.13
C PRO A 12 -0.27 0.43 22.90
N PHE A 13 -0.80 0.07 21.73
CA PHE A 13 -0.05 0.00 20.48
C PHE A 13 -0.19 1.28 19.63
N LYS A 14 -0.94 2.28 20.11
CA LYS A 14 -1.20 3.55 19.39
C LYS A 14 -1.77 3.32 17.99
N LEU A 15 -2.71 2.39 17.88
CA LEU A 15 -3.43 2.10 16.64
C LEU A 15 -4.42 3.22 16.35
N GLU A 16 -4.60 3.55 15.08
CA GLU A 16 -5.65 4.47 14.65
C GLU A 16 -7.02 3.80 14.76
N ASN A 17 -7.11 2.49 14.49
CA ASN A 17 -8.30 1.69 14.79
C ASN A 17 -7.98 0.47 15.65
N PRO A 18 -8.15 0.54 16.99
CA PRO A 18 -7.94 -0.60 17.87
C PRO A 18 -8.86 -1.82 17.58
N SER A 19 -10.04 -1.65 16.97
CA SER A 19 -10.94 -2.77 16.65
C SER A 19 -10.37 -3.74 15.62
N VAL A 20 -9.35 -3.31 14.84
CA VAL A 20 -8.66 -4.20 13.90
C VAL A 20 -8.10 -5.45 14.59
N LEU A 21 -7.76 -5.38 15.88
CA LEU A 21 -7.24 -6.52 16.62
C LEU A 21 -8.30 -7.60 16.91
N ASP A 22 -9.59 -7.29 16.82
CA ASP A 22 -10.67 -8.27 17.05
C ASP A 22 -10.74 -9.33 15.96
N ILE A 23 -10.31 -8.96 14.76
CA ILE A 23 -10.23 -9.84 13.60
C ILE A 23 -8.80 -10.38 13.40
N ALA A 24 -7.90 -10.18 14.36
CA ALA A 24 -6.52 -10.66 14.24
C ALA A 24 -6.48 -12.18 14.00
N PRO A 25 -5.68 -12.64 13.02
CA PRO A 25 -5.56 -14.06 12.72
C PRO A 25 -4.96 -14.78 13.91
N ARG A 26 -5.63 -15.83 14.38
CA ARG A 26 -5.20 -16.59 15.56
C ARG A 26 -3.98 -17.43 15.24
N GLU A 27 -3.04 -17.48 16.17
CA GLU A 27 -1.86 -18.33 16.05
C GLU A 27 -2.28 -19.82 15.88
N PRO A 28 -1.78 -20.53 14.85
CA PRO A 28 -2.19 -21.91 14.58
C PRO A 28 -1.64 -22.85 15.65
N LYS A 29 -2.48 -23.76 16.18
CA LYS A 29 -2.10 -24.67 17.27
C LYS A 29 -1.78 -26.08 16.79
N SER A 30 -2.11 -26.40 15.55
CA SER A 30 -1.78 -27.66 14.91
C SER A 30 -1.39 -27.47 13.44
N LEU A 31 -0.89 -28.53 12.80
CA LEU A 31 -0.60 -28.53 11.36
C LEU A 31 -1.86 -28.25 10.55
N GLU A 32 -3.00 -28.80 10.96
CA GLU A 32 -4.29 -28.60 10.31
C GLU A 32 -4.74 -27.14 10.35
N ASP A 33 -4.53 -26.43 11.48
CA ASP A 33 -4.85 -25.02 11.62
C ASP A 33 -4.07 -24.14 10.62
N THR A 34 -2.85 -24.55 10.25
CA THR A 34 -2.07 -23.80 9.24
C THR A 34 -2.74 -23.83 7.86
N GLY A 35 -3.56 -24.84 7.59
CA GLY A 35 -4.15 -25.15 6.29
C GLY A 35 -3.13 -25.64 5.25
N LEU A 36 -1.87 -25.89 5.64
CA LEU A 36 -0.80 -26.31 4.75
C LEU A 36 -0.52 -27.80 4.86
N ARG A 37 -0.02 -28.38 3.76
CA ARG A 37 0.42 -29.78 3.74
C ARG A 37 1.80 -29.93 4.39
N MET A 38 2.02 -31.06 5.08
CA MET A 38 3.31 -31.41 5.69
C MET A 38 4.48 -31.30 4.69
N GLY A 39 4.29 -31.72 3.44
CA GLY A 39 5.34 -31.65 2.42
C GLY A 39 5.85 -30.22 2.15
N LEU A 40 4.96 -29.23 2.12
CA LEU A 40 5.35 -27.83 1.91
C LEU A 40 6.14 -27.28 3.11
N LEU A 41 5.69 -27.60 4.33
CA LEU A 41 6.37 -27.19 5.56
C LEU A 41 7.74 -27.88 5.70
N ALA A 42 7.82 -29.16 5.35
CA ALA A 42 9.07 -29.91 5.30
C ALA A 42 10.05 -29.29 4.29
N ASP A 43 9.57 -28.93 3.08
CA ASP A 43 10.38 -28.24 2.07
C ASP A 43 10.94 -26.92 2.60
N LEU A 44 10.12 -26.10 3.28
CA LEU A 44 10.58 -24.83 3.88
C LEU A 44 11.67 -25.07 4.95
N GLY A 45 11.45 -26.02 5.86
CA GLY A 45 12.41 -26.36 6.91
C GLY A 45 13.74 -26.89 6.34
N LEU A 46 13.68 -27.78 5.34
CA LEU A 46 14.86 -28.31 4.66
C LEU A 46 15.65 -27.23 3.94
N LYS A 47 14.96 -26.34 3.21
CA LYS A 47 15.61 -25.23 2.49
C LYS A 47 16.25 -24.23 3.45
N PHE A 48 15.59 -23.92 4.57
CA PHE A 48 16.19 -23.11 5.63
C PHE A 48 17.50 -23.71 6.13
N LEU A 49 17.49 -25.00 6.53
CA LEU A 49 18.69 -25.69 7.01
C LEU A 49 19.77 -25.83 5.92
N TYR A 50 19.38 -25.92 4.64
CA TYR A 50 20.32 -25.98 3.52
C TYR A 50 21.15 -24.70 3.41
N TYR A 51 20.51 -23.53 3.52
CA TYR A 51 21.21 -22.25 3.46
C TYR A 51 21.91 -21.88 4.77
N ALA A 52 21.30 -22.20 5.92
CA ALA A 52 21.87 -21.90 7.24
C ALA A 52 23.02 -22.86 7.63
N GLY A 53 23.07 -24.05 7.03
CA GLY A 53 24.01 -25.14 7.37
C GLY A 53 23.56 -25.94 8.60
N THR A 54 23.27 -25.24 9.69
CA THR A 54 22.63 -25.78 10.90
C THR A 54 21.60 -24.78 11.43
N GLY A 55 20.65 -25.25 12.26
CA GLY A 55 19.65 -24.37 12.85
C GLY A 55 18.93 -25.01 14.03
N THR A 56 18.55 -24.21 15.02
CA THR A 56 17.74 -24.71 16.13
C THR A 56 16.28 -24.86 15.73
N GLY A 57 15.53 -25.66 16.48
CA GLY A 57 14.08 -25.75 16.32
C GLY A 57 13.39 -24.38 16.37
N VAL A 58 13.81 -23.52 17.31
CA VAL A 58 13.35 -22.13 17.41
C VAL A 58 13.67 -21.33 16.13
N ALA A 59 14.89 -21.43 15.60
CA ALA A 59 15.27 -20.69 14.40
C ALA A 59 14.48 -21.13 13.16
N ILE A 60 14.18 -22.42 13.03
CA ILE A 60 13.29 -22.94 11.97
C ILE A 60 11.89 -22.34 12.13
N ALA A 61 11.35 -22.37 13.36
CA ALA A 61 10.03 -21.83 13.66
C ALA A 61 9.91 -20.32 13.40
N GLU A 62 10.92 -19.55 13.82
CA GLU A 62 11.03 -18.11 13.54
C GLU A 62 11.11 -17.83 12.04
N SER A 63 11.93 -18.58 11.29
CA SER A 63 12.04 -18.42 9.84
C SER A 63 10.72 -18.69 9.14
N MET A 64 9.95 -19.68 9.60
CA MET A 64 8.65 -20.06 9.02
C MET A 64 7.50 -19.22 9.57
N CYS A 65 7.74 -18.33 10.53
CA CYS A 65 6.71 -17.58 11.26
C CYS A 65 5.58 -18.46 11.80
N LEU A 66 5.92 -19.68 12.23
CA LEU A 66 4.99 -20.65 12.80
C LEU A 66 5.40 -21.02 14.21
N PRO A 67 4.45 -21.42 15.08
CA PRO A 67 4.78 -21.83 16.44
C PRO A 67 5.65 -23.09 16.46
N TRP A 68 6.57 -23.16 17.43
CA TRP A 68 7.31 -24.39 17.66
C TRP A 68 6.36 -25.53 18.06
N SER A 69 5.59 -25.33 19.13
CA SER A 69 4.71 -26.35 19.71
C SER A 69 3.50 -26.61 18.80
N GLY A 70 3.18 -27.89 18.56
CA GLY A 70 2.01 -28.31 17.79
C GLY A 70 2.15 -28.20 16.26
N VAL A 71 3.11 -27.42 15.76
CA VAL A 71 3.33 -27.22 14.32
C VAL A 71 4.75 -27.61 13.90
N VAL A 72 5.75 -26.77 14.15
CA VAL A 72 7.12 -26.97 13.63
C VAL A 72 7.80 -28.16 14.30
N GLU A 73 7.47 -28.46 15.55
CA GLU A 73 7.90 -29.69 16.24
C GLU A 73 7.52 -30.95 15.44
N HIS A 74 6.28 -31.04 14.95
CA HIS A 74 5.83 -32.16 14.13
C HIS A 74 6.51 -32.21 12.76
N VAL A 75 6.83 -31.05 12.17
CA VAL A 75 7.61 -30.98 10.91
C VAL A 75 9.01 -31.55 11.15
N VAL A 76 9.69 -31.12 12.21
CA VAL A 76 11.02 -31.60 12.56
C VAL A 76 11.02 -33.09 12.91
N ASP A 77 9.98 -33.58 13.59
CA ASP A 77 9.79 -35.00 13.88
C ASP A 77 9.64 -35.83 12.61
N PHE A 78 8.86 -35.34 11.65
CA PHE A 78 8.75 -35.96 10.34
C PHE A 78 10.10 -36.00 9.62
N LEU A 79 10.84 -34.88 9.59
CA LEU A 79 12.17 -34.82 8.96
C LEU A 79 13.17 -35.78 9.62
N ALA A 80 13.12 -35.92 10.95
CA ALA A 80 14.00 -36.82 11.70
C ALA A 80 13.63 -38.30 11.46
N ALA A 81 12.34 -38.63 11.47
CA ALA A 81 11.84 -39.98 11.18
C ALA A 81 12.22 -40.44 9.76
N GLU A 82 12.18 -39.52 8.80
CA GLU A 82 12.61 -39.75 7.42
C GLU A 82 14.13 -39.72 7.21
N LYS A 83 14.91 -39.52 8.28
CA LYS A 83 16.38 -39.43 8.29
C LYS A 83 16.93 -38.32 7.40
N LEU A 84 16.19 -37.22 7.28
CA LEU A 84 16.59 -36.04 6.51
C LEU A 84 17.40 -35.06 7.37
N VAL A 85 17.22 -35.08 8.69
CA VAL A 85 17.98 -34.26 9.65
C VAL A 85 18.61 -35.13 10.74
N ASP A 86 19.80 -34.72 11.18
CA ASP A 86 20.48 -35.26 12.35
C ASP A 86 20.47 -34.23 13.50
N LEU A 87 20.43 -34.74 14.73
CA LEU A 87 20.51 -33.96 15.96
C LEU A 87 21.99 -33.68 16.30
N ARG A 88 22.39 -32.41 16.34
CA ARG A 88 23.74 -31.97 16.71
C ARG A 88 23.79 -31.36 18.11
N GLY A 89 23.25 -32.07 19.11
CA GLY A 89 23.23 -31.59 20.51
C GLY A 89 22.50 -30.25 20.68
N GLY A 90 22.49 -29.70 21.89
CA GLY A 90 21.80 -28.43 22.16
C GLY A 90 22.33 -27.74 23.40
N LYS A 91 22.30 -26.40 23.40
CA LYS A 91 22.62 -25.56 24.57
C LYS A 91 21.31 -25.10 25.22
N GLY A 92 20.56 -26.04 25.81
CA GLY A 92 19.28 -25.70 26.45
C GLY A 92 18.46 -26.92 26.87
N PHE A 93 17.31 -26.65 27.50
CA PHE A 93 16.31 -27.67 27.86
C PHE A 93 15.25 -27.78 26.77
N GLY A 94 14.99 -29.00 26.31
CA GLY A 94 13.93 -29.30 25.34
C GLY A 94 14.35 -29.24 23.86
N ARG A 95 13.56 -29.90 23.01
CA ARG A 95 13.89 -30.12 21.58
C ARG A 95 13.93 -28.83 20.75
N ALA A 96 13.24 -27.78 21.16
CA ALA A 96 13.29 -26.47 20.50
C ALA A 96 14.71 -25.87 20.48
N SER A 97 15.51 -26.14 21.52
CA SER A 97 16.89 -25.65 21.67
C SER A 97 17.96 -26.55 21.04
N VAL A 98 17.54 -27.69 20.48
CA VAL A 98 18.43 -28.63 19.80
C VAL A 98 18.77 -28.10 18.43
N GLU A 99 20.03 -28.23 18.05
CA GLU A 99 20.55 -27.87 16.75
C GLU A 99 20.39 -29.04 15.78
N PHE A 100 19.82 -28.76 14.61
CA PHE A 100 19.58 -29.72 13.54
C PHE A 100 20.48 -29.42 12.35
N ALA A 101 20.96 -30.48 11.70
CA ALA A 101 21.76 -30.40 10.48
C ALA A 101 21.21 -31.37 9.44
N LEU A 102 21.30 -31.01 8.15
CA LEU A 102 20.90 -31.92 7.09
C LEU A 102 21.84 -33.14 7.01
N THR A 103 21.24 -34.32 6.86
CA THR A 103 21.95 -35.52 6.41
C THR A 103 22.30 -35.39 4.92
N GLU A 104 23.05 -36.35 4.34
CA GLU A 104 23.25 -36.35 2.88
C GLU A 104 21.92 -36.51 2.13
N LYS A 105 21.05 -37.43 2.59
CA LYS A 105 19.68 -37.59 2.07
C LYS A 105 18.88 -36.30 2.21
N GLY A 106 19.00 -35.60 3.35
CA GLY A 106 18.36 -34.30 3.56
C GLY A 106 18.85 -33.21 2.61
N ARG A 107 20.16 -33.17 2.32
CA ARG A 107 20.74 -32.25 1.34
C ARG A 107 20.21 -32.50 -0.07
N GLU A 108 20.08 -33.76 -0.48
CA GLU A 108 19.48 -34.14 -1.76
C GLU A 108 18.02 -33.67 -1.85
N TYR A 109 17.20 -33.99 -0.85
CA TYR A 109 15.80 -33.55 -0.78
C TYR A 109 15.66 -32.01 -0.79
N ALA A 110 16.54 -31.31 -0.07
CA ALA A 110 16.54 -29.85 -0.07
C ALA A 110 16.87 -29.28 -1.46
N ARG A 111 17.84 -29.88 -2.18
CA ARG A 111 18.14 -29.48 -3.57
C ARG A 111 16.93 -29.74 -4.48
N ASP A 112 16.27 -30.88 -4.35
CA ASP A 112 15.04 -31.17 -5.12
C ASP A 112 13.93 -30.16 -4.79
N ALA A 113 13.75 -29.79 -3.53
CA ALA A 113 12.81 -28.75 -3.13
C ALA A 113 13.16 -27.37 -3.73
N LEU A 114 14.44 -27.01 -3.76
CA LEU A 114 14.93 -25.79 -4.42
C LEU A 114 14.69 -25.80 -5.94
N THR A 115 14.68 -26.98 -6.58
CA THR A 115 14.29 -27.06 -7.99
C THR A 115 12.79 -26.80 -8.21
N ARG A 116 11.93 -26.98 -7.21
CA ARG A 116 10.52 -26.61 -7.32
C ARG A 116 10.30 -25.14 -7.00
N SER A 117 10.92 -24.65 -5.93
CA SER A 117 10.86 -23.24 -5.53
C SER A 117 12.01 -22.87 -4.62
N THR A 118 12.68 -21.75 -4.94
CA THR A 118 13.78 -21.23 -4.12
C THR A 118 13.30 -20.45 -2.90
N TYR A 119 11.98 -20.31 -2.71
CA TYR A 119 11.42 -19.53 -1.61
C TYR A 119 11.80 -20.13 -0.24
N VAL A 120 12.32 -19.29 0.65
CA VAL A 120 12.59 -19.59 2.05
C VAL A 120 12.18 -18.38 2.87
N GLY A 121 11.41 -18.60 3.93
CA GLY A 121 10.85 -17.54 4.74
C GLY A 121 9.54 -17.96 5.39
N PRO A 122 8.70 -16.98 5.77
CA PRO A 122 7.41 -17.22 6.40
C PRO A 122 6.57 -18.24 5.63
N ALA A 123 5.95 -19.17 6.35
CA ALA A 123 5.05 -20.12 5.72
C ALA A 123 3.88 -19.36 5.05
N PRO A 124 3.50 -19.73 3.82
CA PRO A 124 2.44 -19.03 3.12
C PRO A 124 1.07 -19.28 3.77
N VAL A 125 0.12 -18.40 3.51
CA VAL A 125 -1.26 -18.52 4.00
C VAL A 125 -2.15 -19.04 2.86
N PRO A 126 -2.97 -20.08 3.07
CA PRO A 126 -3.92 -20.55 2.06
C PRO A 126 -4.85 -19.43 1.59
N ILE A 127 -5.17 -19.40 0.30
CA ILE A 127 -6.01 -18.35 -0.30
C ILE A 127 -7.37 -18.21 0.37
N GLU A 128 -7.96 -19.30 0.87
CA GLU A 128 -9.24 -19.27 1.57
C GLU A 128 -9.15 -18.51 2.90
N GLN A 129 -8.04 -18.66 3.64
CA GLN A 129 -7.78 -17.90 4.86
C GLN A 129 -7.54 -16.42 4.53
N TYR A 130 -6.85 -16.15 3.43
CA TYR A 130 -6.65 -14.78 2.95
C TYR A 130 -7.96 -14.08 2.61
N ASN A 131 -8.77 -14.71 1.77
CA ASN A 131 -10.03 -14.15 1.31
C ASN A 131 -10.96 -13.84 2.50
N ALA A 132 -11.06 -14.75 3.46
CA ALA A 132 -11.88 -14.56 4.66
C ALA A 132 -11.42 -13.35 5.51
N LEU A 133 -10.11 -13.18 5.70
CA LEU A 133 -9.59 -12.08 6.51
C LEU A 133 -9.76 -10.72 5.80
N ILE A 134 -9.47 -10.64 4.50
CA ILE A 134 -9.64 -9.40 3.75
C ILE A 134 -11.10 -8.96 3.75
N SER A 135 -12.05 -9.87 3.54
CA SER A 135 -13.49 -9.53 3.63
C SER A 135 -13.87 -8.98 5.01
N SER A 136 -13.35 -9.56 6.09
CA SER A 136 -13.59 -9.08 7.46
C SER A 136 -13.01 -7.68 7.71
N GLN A 137 -11.81 -7.39 7.18
CA GLN A 137 -11.17 -6.06 7.28
C GLN A 137 -11.94 -4.98 6.52
N THR A 138 -12.57 -5.34 5.40
CA THR A 138 -13.39 -4.42 4.61
C THR A 138 -14.62 -3.98 5.42
N GLU A 139 -15.27 -4.90 6.13
CA GLU A 139 -16.43 -4.60 6.99
C GLU A 139 -16.08 -3.70 8.18
N GLU A 140 -14.88 -3.82 8.73
CA GLU A 140 -14.35 -3.01 9.84
C GLU A 140 -13.74 -1.66 9.39
N THR A 141 -13.91 -1.26 8.12
CA THR A 141 -13.33 0.00 7.63
C THR A 141 -14.03 1.21 8.27
N PRO A 142 -13.30 2.11 8.96
CA PRO A 142 -13.89 3.28 9.60
C PRO A 142 -14.60 4.19 8.60
N VAL A 143 -15.70 4.81 9.05
CA VAL A 143 -16.37 5.86 8.28
C VAL A 143 -15.60 7.15 8.44
N VAL A 144 -15.16 7.72 7.33
CA VAL A 144 -14.49 9.02 7.25
C VAL A 144 -15.53 10.13 7.42
N GLY A 145 -15.37 10.94 8.45
CA GLY A 145 -16.21 12.11 8.71
C GLY A 145 -15.80 13.34 7.90
N GLN A 146 -16.65 14.37 7.93
CA GLN A 146 -16.33 15.67 7.33
C GLN A 146 -15.14 16.34 8.03
N GLU A 147 -15.02 16.19 9.35
CA GLU A 147 -13.90 16.73 10.13
C GLU A 147 -12.58 16.09 9.75
N ASP A 148 -12.56 14.75 9.57
CA ASP A 148 -11.37 14.01 9.12
C ASP A 148 -10.92 14.45 7.73
N LEU A 149 -11.87 14.59 6.80
CA LEU A 149 -11.62 15.11 5.44
C LEU A 149 -11.08 16.54 5.49
N THR A 150 -11.64 17.40 6.33
CA THR A 150 -11.20 18.79 6.47
C THR A 150 -9.79 18.87 7.06
N ALA A 151 -9.49 18.07 8.08
CA ALA A 151 -8.18 18.02 8.71
C ALA A 151 -7.12 17.49 7.74
N ALA A 152 -7.40 16.39 7.04
CA ALA A 152 -6.48 15.79 6.08
C ALA A 152 -6.21 16.69 4.88
N LEU A 153 -7.22 17.39 4.36
CA LEU A 153 -7.09 18.34 3.27
C LEU A 153 -6.68 19.74 3.73
N GLY A 154 -6.46 19.97 5.02
CA GLY A 154 -6.18 21.31 5.57
C GLY A 154 -4.94 21.97 4.98
N HIS A 155 -3.98 21.19 4.49
CA HIS A 155 -2.78 21.67 3.80
C HIS A 155 -3.05 22.05 2.32
N LEU A 156 -4.19 21.66 1.75
CA LEU A 156 -4.65 22.00 0.40
C LEU A 156 -5.74 23.08 0.46
N THR A 157 -5.83 23.89 -0.59
CA THR A 157 -6.96 24.81 -0.77
C THR A 157 -8.00 24.11 -1.62
N VAL A 158 -9.02 23.55 -0.97
CA VAL A 158 -10.08 22.75 -1.59
C VAL A 158 -11.41 23.46 -1.35
N SER A 159 -12.23 23.63 -2.38
CA SER A 159 -13.55 24.25 -2.23
C SER A 159 -14.48 23.35 -1.41
N ALA A 160 -15.43 23.96 -0.69
CA ALA A 160 -16.41 23.21 0.09
C ALA A 160 -17.20 22.21 -0.79
N GLU A 161 -17.56 22.62 -2.01
CA GLU A 161 -18.25 21.75 -2.97
C GLU A 161 -17.41 20.52 -3.37
N LEU A 162 -16.09 20.69 -3.54
CA LEU A 162 -15.20 19.58 -3.85
C LEU A 162 -15.06 18.63 -2.66
N MET A 163 -14.99 19.15 -1.43
CA MET A 163 -15.02 18.33 -0.22
C MET A 163 -16.31 17.52 -0.10
N ASP A 164 -17.47 18.14 -0.33
CA ASP A 164 -18.78 17.46 -0.27
C ASP A 164 -18.93 16.32 -1.28
N LYS A 165 -18.23 16.41 -2.43
CA LYS A 165 -18.17 15.33 -3.43
C LYS A 165 -17.19 14.22 -3.03
N LEU A 166 -16.07 14.58 -2.39
CA LEU A 166 -15.00 13.64 -2.03
C LEU A 166 -15.37 12.73 -0.86
N GLY A 167 -15.96 13.27 0.21
CA GLY A 167 -16.28 12.49 1.42
C GLY A 167 -17.08 11.21 1.11
N PRO A 168 -18.20 11.29 0.38
CA PRO A 168 -18.95 10.11 -0.04
C PRO A 168 -18.17 9.16 -0.96
N ALA A 169 -17.27 9.68 -1.80
CA ALA A 169 -16.44 8.85 -2.69
C ALA A 169 -15.47 7.99 -1.89
N VAL A 170 -14.78 8.59 -0.92
CA VAL A 170 -13.85 7.91 0.01
C VAL A 170 -14.59 6.85 0.82
N ASN A 171 -15.70 7.20 1.47
CA ASN A 171 -16.52 6.27 2.26
C ASN A 171 -17.13 5.12 1.44
N SER A 172 -17.34 5.32 0.13
CA SER A 172 -17.83 4.24 -0.70
C SER A 172 -16.83 3.08 -0.83
N GLY A 173 -15.54 3.35 -0.66
CA GLY A 173 -14.45 2.40 -0.89
C GLY A 173 -14.37 1.85 -2.32
N ARG A 174 -15.04 2.50 -3.29
CA ARG A 174 -15.14 2.03 -4.69
C ARG A 174 -14.11 2.71 -5.59
N SER A 175 -14.53 3.08 -6.80
CA SER A 175 -13.69 3.74 -7.80
C SER A 175 -13.97 5.24 -7.87
N LEU A 176 -12.90 6.01 -7.92
CA LEU A 176 -12.88 7.47 -8.02
C LEU A 176 -12.09 7.88 -9.26
N PHE A 177 -12.64 8.80 -10.04
CA PHE A 177 -11.97 9.43 -11.17
C PHE A 177 -11.78 10.92 -10.90
N LEU A 178 -10.54 11.35 -10.76
CA LEU A 178 -10.14 12.75 -10.64
C LEU A 178 -9.69 13.25 -12.01
N TYR A 179 -10.41 14.20 -12.60
CA TYR A 179 -10.09 14.75 -13.91
C TYR A 179 -10.09 16.28 -13.89
N GLY A 180 -9.42 16.90 -14.85
CA GLY A 180 -9.39 18.37 -15.00
C GLY A 180 -8.03 18.87 -15.46
N PRO A 181 -7.85 20.19 -15.66
CA PRO A 181 -6.63 20.76 -16.21
C PRO A 181 -5.37 20.41 -15.37
N PRO A 182 -4.19 20.32 -16.00
CA PRO A 182 -2.94 20.06 -15.30
C PRO A 182 -2.58 21.19 -14.34
N GLY A 183 -1.92 20.86 -13.24
CA GLY A 183 -1.45 21.86 -12.26
C GLY A 183 -2.47 22.26 -11.18
N ASN A 184 -3.66 21.63 -11.12
CA ASN A 184 -4.66 21.92 -10.09
C ASN A 184 -4.62 20.99 -8.86
N GLY A 185 -3.55 20.19 -8.70
CA GLY A 185 -3.32 19.42 -7.48
C GLY A 185 -4.07 18.08 -7.37
N LYS A 186 -4.47 17.46 -8.49
CA LYS A 186 -5.12 16.13 -8.50
C LYS A 186 -4.29 15.05 -7.80
N THR A 187 -2.99 14.98 -8.09
CA THR A 187 -2.09 14.01 -7.44
C THR A 187 -2.00 14.28 -5.94
N SER A 188 -1.83 15.54 -5.53
CA SER A 188 -1.81 15.93 -4.11
C SER A 188 -3.14 15.61 -3.42
N LEU A 189 -4.26 15.78 -4.11
CA LEU A 189 -5.59 15.40 -3.61
C LEU A 189 -5.71 13.89 -3.43
N ALA A 190 -5.26 13.09 -4.41
CA ALA A 190 -5.27 11.63 -4.34
C ALA A 190 -4.35 11.10 -3.22
N GLU A 191 -3.16 11.70 -3.06
CA GLU A 191 -2.25 11.39 -1.96
C GLU A 191 -2.88 11.73 -0.61
N ALA A 192 -3.55 12.88 -0.48
CA ALA A 192 -4.24 13.24 0.74
C ALA A 192 -5.38 12.27 1.07
N ILE A 193 -6.16 11.83 0.07
CA ILE A 193 -7.17 10.77 0.24
C ILE A 193 -6.55 9.47 0.76
N SER A 194 -5.35 9.13 0.31
CA SER A 194 -4.64 7.95 0.80
C SER A 194 -4.35 8.00 2.29
N HIS A 195 -3.96 9.18 2.80
CA HIS A 195 -3.66 9.37 4.21
C HIS A 195 -4.95 9.37 5.06
N MET A 196 -6.09 9.69 4.46
CA MET A 196 -7.38 9.70 5.15
C MET A 196 -7.94 8.31 5.44
N PHE A 197 -7.64 7.32 4.58
CA PHE A 197 -8.16 5.96 4.80
C PHE A 197 -7.69 5.40 6.15
N GLY A 198 -6.56 5.89 6.66
CA GLY A 198 -6.08 5.70 8.02
C GLY A 198 -6.03 4.23 8.45
N GLY A 199 -5.76 3.99 9.72
CA GLY A 199 -5.90 2.66 10.29
C GLY A 199 -4.89 1.64 9.77
N GLU A 200 -5.16 0.41 10.16
CA GLU A 200 -4.28 -0.72 9.96
C GLU A 200 -5.01 -1.89 9.30
N VAL A 201 -4.25 -2.75 8.62
CA VAL A 201 -4.71 -3.98 7.95
C VAL A 201 -3.69 -5.08 8.11
N PHE A 202 -4.13 -6.33 8.21
CA PHE A 202 -3.25 -7.49 8.15
C PHE A 202 -2.91 -7.83 6.70
N VAL A 203 -1.63 -8.01 6.47
CA VAL A 203 -1.08 -8.40 5.17
C VAL A 203 -0.25 -9.66 5.37
N PRO A 204 -0.52 -10.76 4.63
CA PRO A 204 0.27 -11.96 4.77
C PRO A 204 1.62 -11.77 4.08
N HIS A 205 2.65 -12.45 4.58
CA HIS A 205 3.93 -12.46 3.89
C HIS A 205 3.80 -13.07 2.48
N CYS A 206 3.14 -14.23 2.39
CA CYS A 206 2.91 -14.96 1.16
C CYS A 206 1.57 -15.71 1.19
N LEU A 207 1.06 -16.04 0.01
CA LEU A 207 -0.11 -16.89 -0.20
C LEU A 207 0.27 -18.25 -0.76
N GLU A 208 -0.52 -19.27 -0.44
CA GLU A 208 -0.43 -20.61 -0.99
C GLU A 208 -1.63 -20.89 -1.89
N ILE A 209 -1.35 -21.24 -3.14
CA ILE A 209 -2.35 -21.72 -4.10
C ILE A 209 -1.76 -22.92 -4.84
N ASP A 210 -2.31 -24.11 -4.64
CA ASP A 210 -1.92 -25.31 -5.39
C ASP A 210 -0.42 -25.69 -5.27
N ASN A 211 0.11 -25.56 -4.06
CA ASN A 211 1.53 -25.64 -3.69
C ASN A 211 2.42 -24.56 -4.35
N GLN A 212 1.85 -23.56 -5.02
CA GLN A 212 2.59 -22.39 -5.49
C GLN A 212 2.60 -21.31 -4.42
N ILE A 213 3.71 -20.57 -4.34
CA ILE A 213 3.89 -19.48 -3.39
C ILE A 213 3.76 -18.16 -4.15
N ILE A 214 2.93 -17.27 -3.62
CA ILE A 214 2.76 -15.91 -4.12
C ILE A 214 3.19 -14.93 -3.04
N LYS A 215 4.25 -14.17 -3.29
CA LYS A 215 4.72 -13.15 -2.37
C LYS A 215 3.84 -11.91 -2.45
N VAL A 216 3.31 -11.48 -1.31
CA VAL A 216 2.41 -10.33 -1.19
C VAL A 216 3.10 -9.20 -0.45
N PHE A 217 3.65 -9.50 0.72
CA PHE A 217 4.32 -8.48 1.54
C PHE A 217 5.55 -7.92 0.83
N ASP A 218 5.59 -6.60 0.80
CA ASP A 218 6.58 -5.78 0.13
C ASP A 218 6.94 -4.62 1.06
N ARG A 219 8.22 -4.50 1.42
CA ARG A 219 8.71 -3.49 2.38
C ARG A 219 8.65 -2.06 1.87
N ILE A 220 8.48 -1.87 0.55
CA ILE A 220 8.33 -0.54 -0.04
C ILE A 220 6.87 -0.06 0.09
N ILE A 221 5.92 -0.99 -0.02
CA ILE A 221 4.48 -0.69 0.00
C ILE A 221 3.88 -0.81 1.41
N HIS A 222 4.27 -1.85 2.14
CA HIS A 222 3.67 -2.20 3.42
C HIS A 222 4.56 -1.72 4.56
N THR A 223 3.99 -0.85 5.40
CA THR A 223 4.67 -0.31 6.59
C THR A 223 4.15 -1.02 7.84
N PRO A 224 4.92 -1.95 8.45
CA PRO A 224 4.47 -2.71 9.61
C PRO A 224 4.26 -1.82 10.83
N VAL A 225 3.24 -2.16 11.63
CA VAL A 225 2.97 -1.56 12.94
C VAL A 225 3.40 -2.53 14.03
N SER A 226 4.16 -2.04 15.01
CA SER A 226 4.64 -2.85 16.11
C SER A 226 3.51 -3.15 17.09
N LEU A 227 3.30 -4.43 17.39
CA LEU A 227 2.39 -4.91 18.44
C LEU A 227 3.13 -5.27 19.74
N GLU A 228 4.21 -4.54 20.04
CA GLU A 228 4.93 -4.66 21.30
C GLU A 228 4.36 -3.66 22.33
N ALA A 229 3.73 -4.16 23.40
CA ALA A 229 3.13 -3.34 24.47
C ALA A 229 4.14 -2.89 25.53
N GLY A 230 5.37 -3.45 25.50
CA GLY A 230 6.42 -3.16 26.47
C GLY A 230 7.16 -4.41 26.91
N ARG A 231 7.67 -4.40 28.15
CA ARG A 231 8.33 -5.56 28.77
C ARG A 231 7.67 -5.90 30.10
N ASP A 232 7.56 -7.19 30.39
CA ASP A 232 7.10 -7.67 31.69
C ASP A 232 8.16 -7.49 32.80
N ALA A 233 7.80 -7.81 34.04
CA ALA A 233 8.70 -7.73 35.20
C ALA A 233 9.97 -8.60 35.08
N SER A 234 9.99 -9.58 34.16
CA SER A 234 11.13 -10.42 33.84
C SER A 234 11.95 -9.92 32.64
N GLY A 235 11.59 -8.76 32.09
CA GLY A 235 12.23 -8.15 30.93
C GLY A 235 11.85 -8.77 29.59
N ARG A 236 10.87 -9.70 29.54
CA ARG A 236 10.37 -10.30 28.29
C ARG A 236 9.45 -9.31 27.60
N ARG A 237 9.56 -9.23 26.27
CA ARG A 237 8.68 -8.38 25.47
C ARG A 237 7.26 -8.92 25.55
N GLN A 238 6.30 -8.07 25.90
CA GLN A 238 4.89 -8.38 25.79
C GLN A 238 4.45 -7.98 24.39
N THR A 239 4.07 -8.97 23.60
CA THR A 239 3.61 -8.77 22.22
C THR A 239 2.20 -9.32 22.09
N PHE A 240 1.36 -8.66 21.30
CA PHE A 240 0.05 -9.22 20.96
C PHE A 240 0.22 -10.59 20.29
N GLU A 241 -0.49 -11.60 20.78
CA GLU A 241 -0.41 -12.96 20.27
C GLU A 241 -1.32 -13.12 19.05
N MET A 242 -0.72 -13.38 17.88
CA MET A 242 -1.41 -13.62 16.62
C MET A 242 -0.55 -14.50 15.71
N ASP A 243 -1.14 -14.98 14.62
CA ASP A 243 -0.42 -15.69 13.57
C ASP A 243 0.63 -14.77 12.91
N LYS A 244 1.91 -15.11 13.08
CA LYS A 244 3.05 -14.32 12.61
C LYS A 244 3.29 -14.44 11.10
N ARG A 245 2.56 -15.30 10.38
CA ARG A 245 2.55 -15.29 8.91
C ARG A 245 1.93 -14.00 8.35
N TRP A 246 1.21 -13.27 9.21
CA TRP A 246 0.60 -11.98 8.94
C TRP A 246 1.37 -10.84 9.62
N SER A 247 1.41 -9.70 8.96
CA SER A 247 1.94 -8.45 9.51
C SER A 247 0.80 -7.44 9.56
N LEU A 248 0.57 -6.86 10.74
CA LEU A 248 -0.26 -5.65 10.85
C LEU A 248 0.51 -4.49 10.21
N CYS A 249 -0.10 -3.81 9.25
CA CYS A 249 0.50 -2.72 8.50
C CYS A 249 -0.43 -1.50 8.51
N ARG A 250 0.12 -0.30 8.34
CA ARG A 250 -0.69 0.84 7.90
C ARG A 250 -1.36 0.50 6.57
N ARG A 251 -2.59 0.99 6.34
CA ARG A 251 -3.29 0.75 5.06
C ARG A 251 -2.38 1.11 3.87
N PRO A 252 -2.17 0.18 2.91
CA PRO A 252 -1.21 0.38 1.85
C PRO A 252 -1.69 1.44 0.87
N ALA A 253 -0.75 2.25 0.39
CA ALA A 253 -0.96 3.28 -0.62
C ALA A 253 -0.07 2.96 -1.82
N VAL A 254 -0.63 2.32 -2.85
CA VAL A 254 0.11 1.97 -4.06
C VAL A 254 -0.15 3.03 -5.12
N VAL A 255 0.90 3.69 -5.60
CA VAL A 255 0.84 4.67 -6.69
C VAL A 255 1.56 4.11 -7.89
N VAL A 256 0.90 4.13 -9.06
CA VAL A 256 1.46 3.69 -10.34
C VAL A 256 1.24 4.78 -11.39
N GLY A 257 2.27 5.01 -12.21
CA GLY A 257 2.26 6.02 -13.27
C GLY A 257 2.38 5.40 -14.67
N GLY A 258 3.22 5.99 -15.52
CA GLY A 258 3.41 5.61 -16.93
C GLY A 258 4.05 4.24 -17.15
N GLU A 259 4.63 3.65 -16.10
CA GLU A 259 5.27 2.34 -16.07
C GLU A 259 4.28 1.16 -15.97
N LEU A 260 3.00 1.44 -15.69
CA LEU A 260 1.96 0.42 -15.59
C LEU A 260 1.77 -0.30 -16.94
N THR A 261 1.77 -1.63 -16.91
CA THR A 261 1.46 -2.51 -18.05
C THR A 261 0.34 -3.49 -17.69
N LEU A 262 -0.30 -4.13 -18.68
CA LEU A 262 -1.28 -5.19 -18.40
C LEU A 262 -0.66 -6.35 -17.62
N GLU A 263 0.58 -6.71 -17.94
CA GLU A 263 1.29 -7.80 -17.28
C GLU A 263 1.49 -7.53 -15.79
N THR A 264 1.71 -6.27 -15.39
CA THR A 264 1.83 -5.89 -13.98
C THR A 264 0.52 -5.98 -13.19
N LEU A 265 -0.62 -6.17 -13.87
CA LEU A 265 -1.91 -6.45 -13.25
C LEU A 265 -2.19 -7.93 -13.05
N ASP A 266 -1.33 -8.82 -13.56
CA ASP A 266 -1.43 -10.26 -13.34
C ASP A 266 -0.25 -10.76 -12.49
N LEU A 267 -0.29 -12.03 -12.11
CA LEU A 267 0.78 -12.65 -11.33
C LEU A 267 2.08 -12.72 -12.13
N ILE A 268 3.16 -12.18 -11.59
CA ILE A 268 4.47 -12.23 -12.25
C ILE A 268 5.22 -13.45 -11.73
N TYR A 269 5.39 -14.46 -12.59
CA TYR A 269 6.19 -15.65 -12.28
C TYR A 269 7.67 -15.42 -12.58
N SER A 270 8.54 -15.71 -11.62
CA SER A 270 9.99 -15.66 -11.81
C SER A 270 10.55 -17.04 -12.14
N GLU A 271 11.06 -17.26 -13.35
CA GLU A 271 11.68 -18.54 -13.74
C GLU A 271 12.95 -18.88 -12.93
N SER A 272 13.65 -17.85 -12.45
CA SER A 272 14.88 -18.02 -11.65
C SER A 272 14.58 -18.44 -10.21
N THR A 273 13.55 -17.87 -9.60
CA THR A 273 13.21 -18.14 -8.19
C THR A 273 12.04 -19.10 -7.99
N ARG A 274 11.23 -19.32 -9.04
CA ARG A 274 10.11 -20.26 -9.11
C ARG A 274 9.07 -20.03 -8.02
N PHE A 275 8.70 -18.77 -7.88
CA PHE A 275 7.52 -18.33 -7.13
C PHE A 275 6.98 -17.04 -7.79
N TYR A 276 5.81 -16.61 -7.36
CA TYR A 276 5.11 -15.46 -7.91
C TYR A 276 5.31 -14.19 -7.08
N GLU A 277 5.28 -13.05 -7.75
CA GLU A 277 5.01 -11.76 -7.13
C GLU A 277 3.53 -11.40 -7.36
N ALA A 278 2.85 -10.94 -6.30
CA ALA A 278 1.49 -10.45 -6.39
C ALA A 278 1.41 -9.10 -7.15
N PRO A 279 0.35 -8.87 -7.94
CA PRO A 279 0.17 -7.60 -8.64
C PRO A 279 -0.25 -6.47 -7.70
N PHE A 280 -0.19 -5.24 -8.20
CA PHE A 280 -0.39 -4.03 -7.40
C PHE A 280 -1.73 -3.98 -6.66
N GLN A 281 -2.83 -4.42 -7.30
CA GLN A 281 -4.14 -4.44 -6.65
C GLN A 281 -4.20 -5.37 -5.43
N VAL A 282 -3.50 -6.51 -5.47
CA VAL A 282 -3.46 -7.45 -4.34
C VAL A 282 -2.63 -6.88 -3.19
N LYS A 283 -1.53 -6.19 -3.52
CA LYS A 283 -0.71 -5.46 -2.53
C LYS A 283 -1.43 -4.23 -1.96
N ALA A 284 -2.37 -3.65 -2.70
CA ALA A 284 -3.15 -2.50 -2.28
C ALA A 284 -4.43 -2.88 -1.51
N ASN A 285 -4.78 -4.16 -1.40
CA ASN A 285 -6.02 -4.60 -0.75
C ASN A 285 -6.13 -4.07 0.68
N GLY A 286 -7.32 -3.59 1.04
CA GLY A 286 -7.56 -2.89 2.29
C GLY A 286 -7.00 -1.46 2.33
N GLY A 287 -6.48 -0.92 1.23
CA GLY A 287 -5.95 0.44 1.14
C GLY A 287 -6.37 1.14 -0.14
N MET A 288 -5.42 1.77 -0.82
CA MET A 288 -5.65 2.54 -2.03
C MET A 288 -4.69 2.13 -3.15
N LEU A 289 -5.21 2.09 -4.39
CA LEU A 289 -4.44 2.03 -5.62
C LEU A 289 -4.71 3.30 -6.45
N LEU A 290 -3.71 4.15 -6.61
CA LEU A 290 -3.75 5.35 -7.45
C LEU A 290 -3.05 5.10 -8.78
N ILE A 291 -3.75 5.37 -9.88
CA ILE A 291 -3.20 5.41 -11.23
C ILE A 291 -3.12 6.86 -11.66
N ASP A 292 -1.91 7.42 -11.63
CA ASP A 292 -1.67 8.80 -12.02
C ASP A 292 -1.41 8.93 -13.52
N ASP A 293 -1.71 10.12 -14.06
CA ASP A 293 -1.66 10.42 -15.50
C ASP A 293 -2.35 9.36 -16.38
N PHE A 294 -3.50 8.85 -15.94
CA PHE A 294 -4.29 7.87 -16.66
C PHE A 294 -4.63 8.36 -18.08
N GLY A 295 -4.34 7.54 -19.10
CA GLY A 295 -4.36 7.96 -20.50
C GLY A 295 -2.99 8.16 -21.14
N ARG A 296 -1.92 8.20 -20.33
CA ARG A 296 -0.54 8.43 -20.80
C ARG A 296 0.37 7.22 -20.58
N GLN A 297 -0.20 6.08 -20.18
CA GLN A 297 0.52 4.82 -20.03
C GLN A 297 0.88 4.21 -21.39
N LYS A 298 1.84 3.28 -21.40
CA LYS A 298 2.14 2.47 -22.60
C LYS A 298 0.95 1.60 -23.03
N VAL A 299 0.16 1.14 -22.07
CA VAL A 299 -1.07 0.38 -22.27
C VAL A 299 -2.24 1.32 -22.55
N HIS A 300 -3.15 0.91 -23.43
CA HIS A 300 -4.35 1.69 -23.70
C HIS A 300 -5.29 1.70 -22.49
N PRO A 301 -5.88 2.85 -22.11
CA PRO A 301 -6.85 2.96 -20.99
C PRO A 301 -7.97 1.93 -21.03
N THR A 302 -8.52 1.69 -22.22
CA THR A 302 -9.57 0.69 -22.46
C THR A 302 -9.13 -0.72 -22.07
N ASP A 303 -7.88 -1.10 -22.29
CA ASP A 303 -7.38 -2.44 -21.95
C ASP A 303 -7.29 -2.63 -20.44
N LEU A 304 -6.80 -1.61 -19.71
CA LEU A 304 -6.78 -1.60 -18.25
C LEU A 304 -8.20 -1.72 -17.68
N LEU A 305 -9.14 -0.93 -18.21
CA LEU A 305 -10.52 -0.98 -17.74
C LEU A 305 -11.23 -2.27 -18.14
N ASN A 306 -10.94 -2.85 -19.30
CA ASN A 306 -11.41 -4.17 -19.72
C ASN A 306 -10.99 -5.25 -18.72
N ARG A 307 -9.72 -5.24 -18.30
CA ARG A 307 -9.18 -6.17 -17.31
C ARG A 307 -9.89 -6.07 -15.96
N TRP A 308 -10.44 -4.90 -15.63
CA TRP A 308 -11.11 -4.62 -14.36
C TRP A 308 -12.62 -4.45 -14.42
N ILE A 309 -13.28 -4.81 -15.54
CA ILE A 309 -14.76 -4.82 -15.62
C ILE A 309 -15.35 -5.63 -14.46
N VAL A 310 -14.90 -6.87 -14.29
CA VAL A 310 -15.40 -7.79 -13.26
C VAL A 310 -14.97 -7.34 -11.85
N PRO A 311 -13.68 -7.01 -11.59
CA PRO A 311 -13.24 -6.42 -10.32
C PRO A 311 -14.05 -5.20 -9.86
N LEU A 312 -14.32 -4.25 -10.75
CA LEU A 312 -15.07 -3.04 -10.43
C LEU A 312 -16.56 -3.30 -10.13
N GLU A 313 -17.15 -4.32 -10.76
CA GLU A 313 -18.56 -4.67 -10.57
C GLU A 313 -18.79 -5.60 -9.38
N LYS A 314 -17.95 -6.63 -9.23
CA LYS A 314 -18.15 -7.74 -8.29
C LYS A 314 -17.23 -7.72 -7.08
N ARG A 315 -16.25 -6.80 -7.02
CA ARG A 315 -15.25 -6.73 -5.94
C ARG A 315 -14.40 -7.99 -5.80
N VAL A 316 -14.25 -8.74 -6.88
CA VAL A 316 -13.41 -9.92 -6.97
C VAL A 316 -12.58 -9.87 -8.24
N ASP A 317 -11.30 -10.19 -8.11
CA ASP A 317 -10.38 -10.37 -9.22
C ASP A 317 -10.09 -11.85 -9.46
N PHE A 318 -9.83 -12.19 -10.71
CA PHE A 318 -9.52 -13.55 -11.15
C PHE A 318 -8.09 -13.58 -11.66
N LEU A 319 -7.22 -14.25 -10.91
CA LEU A 319 -5.82 -14.44 -11.28
C LEU A 319 -5.60 -15.86 -11.78
N THR A 320 -4.58 -16.02 -12.62
CA THR A 320 -4.27 -17.30 -13.27
C THR A 320 -2.81 -17.67 -13.00
N LEU A 321 -2.58 -18.88 -12.50
CA LEU A 321 -1.24 -19.46 -12.38
C LEU A 321 -0.71 -19.90 -13.76
N HIS A 322 0.59 -20.15 -13.86
CA HIS A 322 1.27 -20.66 -15.06
C HIS A 322 0.80 -22.08 -15.39
N THR A 323 0.25 -22.79 -14.39
CA THR A 323 -0.42 -24.08 -14.54
C THR A 323 -1.80 -23.98 -15.23
N GLY A 324 -2.29 -22.76 -15.46
CA GLY A 324 -3.62 -22.48 -16.00
C GLY A 324 -4.73 -22.46 -14.95
N LYS A 325 -4.43 -22.78 -13.68
CA LYS A 325 -5.40 -22.74 -12.58
C LYS A 325 -5.82 -21.29 -12.32
N LYS A 326 -7.12 -21.05 -12.34
CA LYS A 326 -7.74 -19.78 -11.98
C LYS A 326 -8.22 -19.80 -10.54
N PHE A 327 -8.12 -18.67 -9.87
CA PHE A 327 -8.64 -18.51 -8.52
C PHE A 327 -9.17 -17.09 -8.31
N GLU A 328 -10.06 -16.96 -7.33
CA GLU A 328 -10.70 -15.70 -6.95
C GLU A 328 -9.94 -15.07 -5.79
N ILE A 329 -9.77 -13.75 -5.86
CA ILE A 329 -9.17 -12.94 -4.82
C ILE A 329 -9.99 -11.64 -4.61
N PRO A 330 -10.18 -11.15 -3.37
CA PRO A 330 -10.86 -9.88 -3.13
C PRO A 330 -10.19 -8.72 -3.87
N PHE A 331 -11.01 -7.77 -4.32
CA PHE A 331 -10.58 -6.50 -4.90
C PHE A 331 -11.10 -5.36 -4.02
N ASP A 332 -10.48 -5.23 -2.85
CA ASP A 332 -10.95 -4.47 -1.71
C ASP A 332 -10.09 -3.24 -1.39
N GLN A 333 -9.74 -2.49 -2.43
CA GLN A 333 -9.05 -1.22 -2.35
C GLN A 333 -9.87 -0.09 -2.98
N LEU A 334 -9.65 1.14 -2.52
CA LEU A 334 -10.10 2.34 -3.23
C LEU A 334 -9.25 2.47 -4.51
N LEU A 335 -9.89 2.40 -5.68
CA LEU A 335 -9.21 2.62 -6.96
C LEU A 335 -9.38 4.08 -7.39
N VAL A 336 -8.28 4.83 -7.47
CA VAL A 336 -8.28 6.23 -7.88
C VAL A 336 -7.59 6.36 -9.24
N PHE A 337 -8.28 6.95 -10.21
CA PHE A 337 -7.70 7.35 -11.49
C PHE A 337 -7.52 8.87 -11.49
N SER A 338 -6.32 9.35 -11.81
CA SER A 338 -6.03 10.78 -11.98
C SER A 338 -5.65 11.04 -13.43
N THR A 339 -6.27 12.03 -14.08
CA THR A 339 -5.95 12.38 -15.48
C THR A 339 -6.12 13.85 -15.79
N ASN A 340 -5.37 14.31 -16.79
CA ASN A 340 -5.49 15.64 -17.38
C ASN A 340 -6.43 15.67 -18.61
N LEU A 341 -6.93 14.51 -19.05
CA LEU A 341 -7.80 14.36 -20.22
C LEU A 341 -9.27 14.32 -19.81
N ASP A 342 -10.17 14.69 -20.71
CA ASP A 342 -11.61 14.51 -20.47
C ASP A 342 -11.91 13.00 -20.40
N PRO A 343 -12.64 12.51 -19.39
CA PRO A 343 -13.03 11.11 -19.30
C PRO A 343 -13.66 10.53 -20.57
N LYS A 344 -14.38 11.35 -21.37
CA LYS A 344 -15.00 10.94 -22.64
C LYS A 344 -14.00 10.69 -23.77
N GLU A 345 -12.81 11.28 -23.69
CA GLU A 345 -11.73 11.05 -24.65
C GLU A 345 -10.97 9.76 -24.34
N LEU A 346 -11.03 9.30 -23.10
CA LEU A 346 -10.30 8.12 -22.64
C LEU A 346 -11.06 6.83 -22.93
N VAL A 347 -12.36 6.80 -22.64
CA VAL A 347 -13.19 5.59 -22.75
C VAL A 347 -14.67 5.90 -23.03
N ASP A 348 -15.40 4.87 -23.46
CA ASP A 348 -16.83 4.97 -23.74
C ASP A 348 -17.71 5.12 -22.47
N GLU A 349 -18.98 5.43 -22.71
CA GLU A 349 -19.98 5.63 -21.66
C GLU A 349 -20.22 4.36 -20.82
N ALA A 350 -20.06 3.17 -21.40
CA ALA A 350 -20.25 1.90 -20.70
C ALA A 350 -19.16 1.69 -19.63
N PHE A 351 -17.92 2.11 -19.88
CA PHE A 351 -16.87 2.12 -18.86
C PHE A 351 -17.08 3.21 -17.83
N LEU A 352 -17.39 4.43 -18.27
CA LEU A 352 -17.64 5.54 -17.35
C LEU A 352 -18.76 5.21 -16.35
N ARG A 353 -19.79 4.45 -16.76
CA ARG A 353 -20.83 3.94 -15.84
C ARG A 353 -20.29 3.10 -14.67
N ARG A 354 -19.16 2.40 -14.84
CA ARG A 354 -18.57 1.52 -13.82
C ARG A 354 -17.71 2.28 -12.82
N ILE A 355 -17.27 3.49 -13.19
CA ILE A 355 -16.56 4.38 -12.27
C ILE A 355 -17.58 5.23 -11.54
N LYS A 356 -17.74 4.96 -10.24
CA LYS A 356 -18.90 5.47 -9.50
C LYS A 356 -18.82 6.97 -9.25
N TYR A 357 -17.64 7.48 -8.90
CA TYR A 357 -17.43 8.90 -8.65
C TYR A 357 -16.52 9.50 -9.72
N LYS A 358 -16.96 10.61 -10.30
CA LYS A 358 -16.20 11.41 -11.26
C LYS A 358 -16.19 12.83 -10.72
N ILE A 359 -15.02 13.29 -10.33
CA ILE A 359 -14.84 14.57 -9.65
C ILE A 359 -13.90 15.42 -10.49
N GLU A 360 -14.42 16.55 -10.93
CA GLU A 360 -13.65 17.55 -11.65
C GLU A 360 -12.84 18.40 -10.66
N VAL A 361 -11.54 18.47 -10.89
CA VAL A 361 -10.62 19.36 -10.20
C VAL A 361 -10.25 20.49 -11.15
N GLY A 362 -11.13 21.50 -11.16
CA GLY A 362 -11.05 22.67 -12.03
C GLY A 362 -10.00 23.68 -11.59
N ASN A 363 -9.91 24.75 -12.37
CA ASN A 363 -9.09 25.92 -12.04
C ASN A 363 -9.70 26.66 -10.82
N PRO A 364 -8.87 27.19 -9.90
CA PRO A 364 -9.36 28.02 -8.80
C PRO A 364 -9.99 29.33 -9.30
N ASP A 365 -10.99 29.82 -8.57
CA ASP A 365 -11.45 31.20 -8.69
C ASP A 365 -10.43 32.17 -8.07
N GLU A 366 -10.63 33.48 -8.25
CA GLU A 366 -9.67 34.48 -7.77
C GLU A 366 -9.50 34.46 -6.24
N GLU A 367 -10.56 34.16 -5.49
CA GLU A 367 -10.54 34.07 -4.02
C GLU A 367 -9.68 32.88 -3.57
N SER A 368 -9.95 31.69 -4.11
CA SER A 368 -9.16 30.49 -3.85
C SER A 368 -7.71 30.66 -4.31
N TYR A 369 -7.48 31.31 -5.44
CA TYR A 369 -6.15 31.58 -5.97
C TYR A 369 -5.33 32.49 -5.04
N ARG A 370 -5.95 33.52 -4.46
CA ARG A 370 -5.33 34.38 -3.44
C ARG A 370 -4.99 33.62 -2.17
N GLU A 371 -5.87 32.73 -1.71
CA GLU A 371 -5.62 31.87 -0.55
C GLU A 371 -4.46 30.90 -0.78
N ILE A 372 -4.39 30.26 -1.96
CA ILE A 372 -3.25 29.41 -2.33
C ILE A 372 -1.95 30.21 -2.28
N PHE A 373 -1.94 31.42 -2.87
CA PHE A 373 -0.77 32.29 -2.85
C PHE A 373 -0.34 32.66 -1.42
N ARG A 374 -1.29 32.97 -0.54
CA ARG A 374 -1.03 33.29 0.87
C ARG A 374 -0.31 32.15 1.57
N ARG A 375 -0.82 30.92 1.44
CA ARG A 375 -0.21 29.72 2.04
C ARG A 375 1.18 29.41 1.48
N VAL A 376 1.34 29.52 0.16
CA VAL A 376 2.64 29.30 -0.49
C VAL A 376 3.67 30.33 -0.01
N CYS A 377 3.28 31.60 0.11
CA CYS A 377 4.14 32.66 0.63
C CYS A 377 4.54 32.39 2.09
N GLU A 378 3.59 32.02 2.95
CA GLU A 378 3.85 31.66 4.34
C GLU A 378 4.84 30.49 4.45
N ALA A 379 4.61 29.41 3.71
CA ALA A 379 5.51 28.25 3.66
C ALA A 379 6.91 28.59 3.12
N ALA A 380 7.01 29.58 2.23
CA ALA A 380 8.28 30.06 1.69
C ALA A 380 8.96 31.13 2.56
N GLY A 381 8.32 31.59 3.64
CA GLY A 381 8.82 32.68 4.48
C GLY A 381 8.79 34.05 3.81
N ILE A 382 7.92 34.25 2.82
CA ILE A 382 7.76 35.51 2.07
C ILE A 382 6.50 36.23 2.56
N PRO A 383 6.56 37.52 2.92
CA PRO A 383 5.36 38.28 3.27
C PRO A 383 4.36 38.35 2.11
N TYR A 384 3.11 37.93 2.37
CA TYR A 384 2.02 38.02 1.42
C TYR A 384 1.58 39.49 1.21
N VAL A 385 1.40 39.89 -0.05
CA VAL A 385 0.94 41.24 -0.42
C VAL A 385 -0.22 41.12 -1.41
N ASP A 386 -1.44 41.40 -0.96
CA ASP A 386 -2.66 41.26 -1.78
C ASP A 386 -2.62 42.11 -3.07
N GLN A 387 -2.06 43.32 -2.97
CA GLN A 387 -1.87 44.23 -4.11
C GLN A 387 -0.95 43.66 -5.19
N ALA A 388 0.02 42.83 -4.83
CA ALA A 388 0.90 42.16 -5.79
C ALA A 388 0.12 41.11 -6.61
N ILE A 389 -0.85 40.43 -5.99
CA ILE A 389 -1.72 39.47 -6.69
C ILE A 389 -2.71 40.20 -7.59
N THR A 390 -3.28 41.30 -7.13
CA THR A 390 -4.12 42.17 -7.99
C THR A 390 -3.33 42.65 -9.20
N TYR A 391 -2.09 43.09 -9.01
CA TYR A 391 -1.20 43.46 -10.10
C TYR A 391 -0.96 42.29 -11.08
N LEU A 392 -0.63 41.11 -10.56
CA LEU A 392 -0.44 39.88 -11.34
C LEU A 392 -1.65 39.56 -12.22
N VAL A 393 -2.85 39.56 -11.63
CA VAL A 393 -4.10 39.24 -12.34
C VAL A 393 -4.39 40.25 -13.44
N GLU A 394 -4.29 41.55 -13.15
CA GLU A 394 -4.60 42.63 -14.10
C GLU A 394 -3.57 42.75 -15.24
N HIS A 395 -2.28 42.47 -15.00
CA HIS A 395 -1.21 42.72 -15.98
C HIS A 395 -0.78 41.48 -16.75
N TYR A 396 -0.94 40.27 -16.18
CA TYR A 396 -0.52 39.03 -16.82
C TYR A 396 -1.70 38.14 -17.20
N TYR A 397 -2.63 37.87 -16.27
CA TYR A 397 -3.72 36.93 -16.53
C TYR A 397 -4.78 37.48 -17.47
N LYS A 398 -5.38 38.64 -17.13
CA LYS A 398 -6.45 39.24 -17.94
C LYS A 398 -6.02 39.62 -19.37
N PRO A 399 -4.89 40.32 -19.61
CA PRO A 399 -4.52 40.75 -20.95
C PRO A 399 -4.19 39.58 -21.89
N ARG A 400 -3.76 38.45 -21.33
CA ARG A 400 -3.40 37.24 -22.06
C ARG A 400 -4.51 36.19 -22.07
N SER A 401 -5.65 36.47 -21.43
CA SER A 401 -6.74 35.49 -21.23
C SER A 401 -6.24 34.16 -20.65
N MET A 402 -5.28 34.22 -19.72
CA MET A 402 -4.72 33.03 -19.09
C MET A 402 -5.60 32.56 -17.95
N GLU A 403 -5.73 31.24 -17.82
CA GLU A 403 -6.42 30.63 -16.69
C GLU A 403 -5.51 30.58 -15.45
N MET A 404 -6.09 30.84 -14.28
CA MET A 404 -5.40 30.66 -13.00
C MET A 404 -5.34 29.18 -12.66
N ARG A 405 -4.15 28.62 -12.41
CA ARG A 405 -3.97 27.22 -11.99
C ARG A 405 -3.39 27.15 -10.60
N SER A 406 -3.78 26.15 -9.82
CA SER A 406 -3.33 26.03 -8.41
C SER A 406 -1.81 25.88 -8.25
N CYS A 407 -1.08 25.48 -9.30
CA CYS A 407 0.39 25.36 -9.27
C CYS A 407 1.11 26.69 -9.48
N HIS A 408 0.49 27.66 -10.17
CA HIS A 408 1.14 28.92 -10.53
C HIS A 408 1.73 29.66 -9.32
N PRO A 409 1.05 29.76 -8.16
CA PRO A 409 1.62 30.43 -6.99
C PRO A 409 2.93 29.81 -6.52
N ARG A 410 2.99 28.47 -6.46
CA ARG A 410 4.20 27.73 -6.05
C ARG A 410 5.36 27.99 -6.99
N ASP A 411 5.10 27.89 -8.29
CA ASP A 411 6.13 28.02 -9.32
C ASP A 411 6.65 29.47 -9.40
N LEU A 412 5.74 30.46 -9.34
CA LEU A 412 6.09 31.88 -9.28
C LEU A 412 6.88 32.24 -8.01
N VAL A 413 6.45 31.78 -6.84
CA VAL A 413 7.15 32.03 -5.57
C VAL A 413 8.53 31.37 -5.55
N SER A 414 8.68 30.18 -6.14
CA SER A 414 10.00 29.54 -6.29
C SER A 414 10.93 30.42 -7.14
N LEU A 415 10.46 30.92 -8.28
CA LEU A 415 11.24 31.78 -9.16
C LEU A 415 11.59 33.13 -8.52
N ILE A 416 10.68 33.71 -7.74
CA ILE A 416 10.96 34.92 -6.94
C ILE A 416 12.12 34.66 -5.97
N ARG A 417 12.11 33.51 -5.27
CA ARG A 417 13.19 33.14 -4.35
C ARG A 417 14.52 32.93 -5.07
N ASP A 418 14.50 32.29 -6.24
CA ASP A 418 15.70 32.07 -7.04
C ASP A 418 16.29 33.39 -7.55
N ALA A 419 15.43 34.31 -8.03
CA ALA A 419 15.82 35.65 -8.45
C ALA A 419 16.38 36.50 -7.29
N ALA A 420 15.73 36.47 -6.13
CA ALA A 420 16.19 37.17 -4.94
C ALA A 420 17.55 36.65 -4.46
N ARG A 421 17.73 35.32 -4.45
CA ARG A 421 19.00 34.66 -4.10
C ARG A 421 20.12 35.07 -5.05
N TYR A 422 19.86 35.08 -6.35
CA TYR A 422 20.85 35.52 -7.36
C TYR A 422 21.27 36.98 -7.13
N ARG A 423 20.32 37.86 -6.82
CA ARG A 423 20.54 39.29 -6.56
C ARG A 423 21.05 39.59 -5.16
N GLN A 424 21.18 38.58 -4.28
CA GLN A 424 21.55 38.74 -2.88
C GLN A 424 20.66 39.72 -2.09
N ILE A 425 19.36 39.72 -2.41
CA ILE A 425 18.35 40.52 -1.69
C ILE A 425 17.35 39.60 -0.97
N PRO A 426 16.64 40.09 0.07
CA PRO A 426 15.57 39.34 0.70
C PRO A 426 14.44 39.02 -0.31
N PRO A 427 13.88 37.80 -0.29
CA PRO A 427 12.75 37.46 -1.15
C PRO A 427 11.49 38.22 -0.71
N ALA A 428 10.81 38.84 -1.67
CA ALA A 428 9.60 39.61 -1.44
C ALA A 428 8.67 39.49 -2.66
N LEU A 429 7.35 39.59 -2.44
CA LEU A 429 6.38 39.84 -3.51
C LEU A 429 6.45 41.29 -4.01
N SER A 430 7.65 41.72 -4.43
CA SER A 430 7.85 43.01 -5.08
C SER A 430 7.52 42.90 -6.56
N LYS A 431 7.10 44.01 -7.16
CA LYS A 431 6.81 44.10 -8.59
C LYS A 431 8.00 43.59 -9.43
N ASP A 432 9.22 44.05 -9.16
CA ASP A 432 10.40 43.71 -9.96
C ASP A 432 10.75 42.21 -9.95
N LEU A 433 10.53 41.52 -8.83
CA LEU A 433 10.78 40.08 -8.73
C LEU A 433 9.63 39.27 -9.34
N LEU A 434 8.39 39.75 -9.17
CA LEU A 434 7.21 39.13 -9.74
C LEU A 434 7.21 39.24 -11.27
N ASP A 435 7.55 40.39 -11.83
CA ASP A 435 7.66 40.63 -13.28
C ASP A 435 8.67 39.66 -13.89
N GLN A 436 9.86 39.55 -13.27
CA GLN A 436 10.90 38.62 -13.70
C GLN A 436 10.41 37.16 -13.64
N ALA A 437 9.74 36.77 -12.55
CA ALA A 437 9.21 35.41 -12.43
C ALA A 437 8.15 35.12 -13.51
N CYS A 438 7.27 36.08 -13.79
CA CYS A 438 6.24 35.94 -14.81
C CYS A 438 6.81 35.90 -16.23
N GLU A 439 7.84 36.68 -16.53
CA GLU A 439 8.52 36.66 -17.84
C GLU A 439 9.19 35.31 -18.13
N VAL A 440 9.71 34.64 -17.09
CA VAL A 440 10.34 33.32 -17.22
C VAL A 440 9.30 32.20 -17.29
N PHE A 441 8.25 32.27 -16.48
CA PHE A 441 7.30 31.16 -16.31
C PHE A 441 6.09 31.24 -17.24
N LEU A 442 5.47 32.41 -17.35
CA LEU A 442 4.26 32.64 -18.13
C LEU A 442 4.63 33.04 -19.56
N VAL A 443 5.41 32.21 -20.23
CA VAL A 443 5.78 32.40 -21.64
C VAL A 443 4.65 31.95 -22.57
N ASN A 444 4.37 32.72 -23.62
CA ASN A 444 3.50 32.29 -24.71
C ASN A 444 4.35 31.39 -25.62
N LEU A 445 4.17 30.07 -25.52
CA LEU A 445 4.79 29.07 -26.41
C LEU A 445 3.91 28.76 -27.62
#